data_AF-A0A958VAB8-F1
#
_entry.id   AF-A0A958VAB8-F1
#
_cell.length_a   1.000
_cell.length_b   1.000
_cell.length_c   1.000
_cell.angle_alpha   90.00
_cell.angle_beta   90.00
_cell.angle_gamma   90.00
#
_symmetry.space_group_name_H-M   'P 1'
#
loop_
_entity.id
_entity.type
_entity.pdbx_description
1 polymer ?
#
loop_
_entity_poly.entity_id
_entity_poly.type
_entity_poly.pdbx_seq_one_letter_code
_entity_poly.pdbx_strand_id
1 'polypeptide(L)'
;MKAYQITHILLLILLLQSCGSPKEVFSKDEEKSFRGFLEIEGFYQGKDLFVQNPYTETNELCAYKILLNGQDVSDSIELHATAFQIDFKKLGLSIGDSVNLKIYHHPDCLPKILNSEVH
;
A
#
# COMPACT_ATOMS: atom_id res chain seq x y z
N MET A 1 31.96 -56.17 3.13
CA MET A 1 30.68 -55.82 2.45
C MET A 1 29.87 -54.81 3.28
N LYS A 2 30.27 -53.53 3.34
CA LYS A 2 29.45 -52.43 3.94
C LYS A 2 29.72 -51.06 3.28
N ALA A 3 30.23 -51.03 2.05
CA ALA A 3 30.52 -49.78 1.34
C ALA A 3 29.38 -49.33 0.41
N TYR A 4 28.55 -50.25 -0.09
CA TYR A 4 27.52 -49.95 -1.11
C TYR A 4 26.25 -49.30 -0.56
N GLN A 5 25.94 -49.53 0.72
CA GLN A 5 24.77 -48.91 1.37
C GLN A 5 24.98 -47.43 1.68
N ILE A 6 26.23 -46.99 1.90
CA ILE A 6 26.53 -45.60 2.22
C ILE A 6 26.59 -44.75 0.95
N THR A 7 27.07 -45.30 -0.17
CA THR A 7 27.10 -44.59 -1.47
C THR A 7 25.73 -44.39 -2.11
N HIS A 8 24.75 -45.27 -1.85
CA HIS A 8 23.37 -45.07 -2.33
C HIS A 8 22.60 -44.00 -1.54
N ILE A 9 22.82 -43.92 -0.22
CA ILE A 9 22.15 -42.94 0.64
C ILE A 9 22.64 -41.52 0.33
N LEU A 10 23.91 -41.34 -0.02
CA LEU A 10 24.47 -40.02 -0.38
C LEU A 10 23.94 -39.49 -1.73
N LEU A 11 23.60 -40.39 -2.67
CA LEU A 11 23.09 -40.01 -3.99
C LEU A 11 21.61 -39.59 -3.95
N LEU A 12 20.83 -40.12 -3.01
CA LEU A 12 19.43 -39.76 -2.77
C LEU A 12 19.27 -38.37 -2.12
N ILE A 13 20.22 -37.94 -1.29
CA ILE A 13 20.18 -36.63 -0.63
C ILE A 13 20.46 -35.48 -1.61
N LEU A 14 21.26 -35.72 -2.67
CA LEU A 14 21.55 -34.73 -3.71
C LEU A 14 20.38 -34.47 -4.68
N LEU A 15 19.36 -35.34 -4.71
CA LEU A 15 18.16 -35.14 -5.54
C LEU A 15 17.01 -34.42 -4.79
N LEU A 16 17.16 -34.15 -3.48
CA LEU A 16 16.15 -33.45 -2.67
C LEU A 16 16.41 -31.94 -2.52
N GLN A 17 17.37 -31.38 -3.26
CA GLN A 17 17.58 -29.93 -3.34
C GLN A 17 17.08 -29.35 -4.66
N SER A 18 15.78 -29.49 -4.93
CA SER A 18 15.09 -28.57 -5.82
C SER A 18 13.70 -28.23 -5.26
N CYS A 19 13.65 -27.70 -4.05
CA CYS A 19 12.58 -26.78 -3.70
C CYS A 19 13.10 -25.36 -3.89
N GLY A 20 13.34 -25.00 -5.16
CA GLY A 20 13.36 -23.60 -5.53
C GLY A 20 11.93 -23.11 -5.35
N SER A 21 11.69 -22.32 -4.32
CA SER A 21 10.41 -21.67 -4.10
C SER A 21 10.01 -20.98 -5.40
N PRO A 22 8.78 -21.15 -5.89
CA PRO A 22 8.22 -20.20 -6.82
C PRO A 22 8.41 -18.84 -6.16
N LYS A 23 9.22 -17.95 -6.75
CA LYS A 23 9.01 -16.53 -6.54
C LYS A 23 7.63 -16.30 -7.11
N GLU A 24 6.63 -16.38 -6.25
CA GLU A 24 5.33 -15.83 -6.58
C GLU A 24 5.63 -14.42 -7.06
N VAL A 25 5.39 -14.20 -8.35
CA VAL A 25 5.24 -12.87 -8.89
C VAL A 25 3.97 -12.36 -8.21
N PHE A 26 4.15 -11.88 -6.98
CA PHE A 26 3.12 -11.22 -6.23
C PHE A 26 2.84 -9.95 -7.02
N SER A 27 1.73 -9.98 -7.74
CA SER A 27 1.13 -8.81 -8.36
C SER A 27 1.11 -7.71 -7.29
N LYS A 28 1.79 -6.59 -7.58
CA LYS A 28 1.88 -5.39 -6.73
C LYS A 28 0.53 -4.78 -6.35
N ASP A 29 -0.57 -5.33 -6.84
CA ASP A 29 -1.89 -4.75 -6.79
C ASP A 29 -2.73 -5.27 -5.60
N GLU A 30 -2.20 -6.19 -4.79
CA GLU A 30 -2.96 -6.84 -3.70
C GLU A 30 -2.20 -6.96 -2.37
N GLU A 31 -1.26 -6.07 -2.08
CA GLU A 31 -0.83 -5.81 -0.69
C GLU A 31 -1.79 -4.78 -0.06
N LYS A 32 -3.08 -5.14 -0.03
CA LYS A 32 -4.17 -4.29 0.44
C LYS A 32 -4.15 -4.20 1.98
N SER A 33 -3.29 -3.32 2.50
CA SER A 33 -3.27 -2.71 3.84
C SER A 33 -3.53 -3.62 5.05
N PHE A 34 -2.48 -4.31 5.50
CA PHE A 34 -2.42 -4.84 6.87
C PHE A 34 -2.10 -3.76 7.93
N ARG A 35 -1.93 -2.49 7.52
CA ARG A 35 -1.35 -1.43 8.35
C ARG A 35 -2.36 -0.38 8.84
N GLY A 36 -3.65 -0.50 8.47
CA GLY A 36 -4.69 0.47 8.85
C GLY A 36 -4.56 1.82 8.14
N PHE A 37 -3.70 1.91 7.12
CA PHE A 37 -3.55 3.08 6.26
C PHE A 37 -3.07 2.68 4.86
N LEU A 38 -3.46 3.48 3.87
CA LEU A 38 -2.87 3.48 2.54
C LEU A 38 -1.69 4.44 2.50
N GLU A 39 -0.58 4.05 1.87
CA GLU A 39 0.61 4.89 1.73
C GLU A 39 0.92 5.12 0.24
N ILE A 40 1.16 6.38 -0.12
CA ILE A 40 1.51 6.81 -1.47
C ILE A 40 2.78 7.64 -1.37
N GLU A 41 3.76 7.32 -2.19
CA GLU A 41 5.04 8.02 -2.24
C GLU A 41 5.33 8.51 -3.65
N GLY A 42 5.91 9.71 -3.77
CA GLY A 42 6.27 10.29 -5.05
C GLY A 42 6.71 11.74 -4.94
N PHE A 43 6.63 12.47 -6.06
CA PHE A 43 6.92 13.90 -6.13
C PHE A 43 5.72 14.64 -6.68
N TYR A 44 5.42 15.81 -6.13
CA TYR A 44 4.27 16.59 -6.59
C TYR A 44 4.52 17.15 -7.99
N GLN A 45 3.69 16.77 -8.97
CA GLN A 45 3.82 17.19 -10.38
C GLN A 45 2.80 18.27 -10.78
N GLY A 46 2.21 18.98 -9.81
CA GLY A 46 1.23 20.05 -10.08
C GLY A 46 -0.20 19.55 -10.31
N LYS A 47 -0.49 18.31 -9.93
CA LYS A 47 -1.82 17.70 -10.01
C LYS A 47 -2.25 17.16 -8.65
N ASP A 48 -3.51 17.38 -8.30
CA ASP A 48 -4.09 16.95 -7.05
C ASP A 48 -4.51 15.47 -7.09
N LEU A 49 -4.74 14.88 -5.91
CA LEU A 49 -5.28 13.52 -5.80
C LEU A 49 -6.78 13.54 -5.48
N PHE A 50 -7.51 12.64 -6.13
CA PHE A 50 -8.93 12.40 -5.89
C PHE A 50 -9.10 11.04 -5.24
N VAL A 51 -9.78 11.02 -4.10
CA VAL A 51 -9.96 9.82 -3.28
C VAL A 51 -11.45 9.55 -3.12
N GLN A 52 -11.88 8.35 -3.48
CA GLN A 52 -13.18 7.81 -3.09
C GLN A 52 -13.10 7.31 -1.65
N ASN A 53 -14.07 7.71 -0.83
CA ASN A 53 -14.15 7.43 0.59
C ASN A 53 -15.48 6.71 0.89
N PRO A 54 -15.51 5.36 0.83
CA PRO A 54 -16.74 4.62 1.04
C PRO A 54 -17.23 4.74 2.49
N TYR A 55 -18.44 4.24 2.75
CA TYR A 55 -18.91 4.04 4.12
C TYR A 55 -18.35 2.74 4.70
N THR A 56 -18.22 2.70 6.02
CA THR A 56 -18.04 1.48 6.83
C THR A 56 -19.37 0.70 6.90
N GLU A 57 -19.34 -0.50 7.49
CA GLU A 57 -20.55 -1.27 7.78
C GLU A 57 -21.48 -0.56 8.77
N THR A 58 -20.93 0.34 9.60
CA THR A 58 -21.66 1.14 10.59
C THR A 58 -22.16 2.50 10.06
N ASN A 59 -22.06 2.75 8.74
CA ASN A 59 -22.40 4.01 8.08
C ASN A 59 -21.55 5.22 8.51
N GLU A 60 -20.32 5.01 8.94
CA GLU A 60 -19.31 6.06 9.12
C GLU A 60 -18.47 6.22 7.85
N LEU A 61 -17.78 7.34 7.65
CA LEU A 61 -16.88 7.51 6.50
C LEU A 61 -15.57 6.75 6.74
N CYS A 62 -15.06 6.09 5.71
CA CYS A 62 -13.97 5.14 5.83
C CYS A 62 -12.64 5.76 6.28
N ALA A 63 -12.25 6.90 5.69
CA ALA A 63 -11.03 7.61 6.02
C ALA A 63 -11.26 8.57 7.20
N TYR A 64 -10.40 8.51 8.21
CA TYR A 64 -10.53 9.34 9.42
C TYR A 64 -9.31 10.20 9.72
N LYS A 65 -8.17 9.98 9.06
CA LYS A 65 -6.95 10.77 9.27
C LYS A 65 -6.05 10.74 8.04
N ILE A 66 -5.45 11.89 7.74
CA ILE A 66 -4.48 12.02 6.65
C ILE A 66 -3.18 12.63 7.19
N LEU A 67 -2.06 11.96 6.90
CA LEU A 67 -0.73 12.54 7.09
C LEU A 67 -0.11 12.86 5.74
N LEU A 68 0.42 14.07 5.59
CA LEU A 68 1.26 14.46 4.46
C LEU A 68 2.67 14.76 4.99
N ASN A 69 3.67 14.03 4.51
CA ASN A 69 5.06 14.13 4.96
C ASN A 69 5.20 14.03 6.50
N GLY A 70 4.37 13.19 7.12
CA GLY A 70 4.31 12.99 8.57
C GLY A 70 3.50 14.03 9.35
N GLN A 71 3.03 15.11 8.72
CA GLN A 71 2.20 16.13 9.35
C GLN A 71 0.71 15.79 9.19
N ASP A 72 -0.06 15.94 10.27
CA ASP A 72 -1.52 15.80 10.22
C ASP A 72 -2.14 16.99 9.46
N VAL A 73 -2.86 16.68 8.39
CA VAL A 73 -3.54 17.65 7.52
C VAL A 73 -5.05 17.40 7.47
N SER A 74 -5.57 16.55 8.36
CA SER A 74 -6.98 16.11 8.34
C SER A 74 -7.96 17.28 8.39
N ASP A 75 -7.69 18.31 9.19
CA ASP A 75 -8.55 19.50 9.31
C ASP A 75 -8.56 20.40 8.06
N SER A 76 -7.59 20.21 7.16
CA SER A 76 -7.49 20.96 5.90
C SER A 76 -8.16 20.23 4.73
N ILE A 77 -8.74 19.05 4.97
CA ILE A 77 -9.36 18.18 3.96
C ILE A 77 -10.80 17.86 4.36
N GLU A 78 -11.69 17.77 3.38
CA GLU A 78 -13.10 17.42 3.59
C GLU A 78 -13.29 15.90 3.79
N LEU A 79 -12.74 15.35 4.88
CA LEU A 79 -12.77 13.90 5.16
C LEU A 79 -14.17 13.32 5.39
N HIS A 80 -15.14 14.15 5.82
CA HIS A 80 -16.52 13.74 6.04
C HIS A 80 -17.37 13.73 4.75
N ALA A 81 -16.75 13.38 3.62
CA ALA A 81 -17.40 13.26 2.32
C ALA A 81 -17.11 11.89 1.70
N THR A 82 -18.03 11.41 0.85
CA THR A 82 -17.92 10.12 0.14
C THR A 82 -16.84 10.11 -0.94
N ALA A 83 -16.31 11.28 -1.26
CA ALA A 83 -15.08 11.48 -2.02
C ALA A 83 -14.50 12.84 -1.63
N PHE A 84 -13.18 12.97 -1.69
CA PHE A 84 -12.49 14.23 -1.39
C PHE A 84 -11.27 14.43 -2.30
N GLN A 85 -10.85 15.68 -2.40
CA GLN A 85 -9.66 16.10 -3.13
C GLN A 85 -8.56 16.49 -2.13
N ILE A 86 -7.33 16.08 -2.43
CA ILE A 86 -6.14 16.53 -1.71
C ILE A 86 -5.47 17.58 -2.58
N ASP A 87 -5.77 18.85 -2.29
CA ASP A 87 -5.20 20.02 -2.97
C ASP A 87 -3.80 20.30 -2.39
N PHE A 88 -2.78 19.74 -3.04
CA PHE A 88 -1.41 19.81 -2.55
C PHE A 88 -0.88 21.24 -2.52
N LYS A 89 -1.35 22.09 -3.43
CA LYS A 89 -0.98 23.49 -3.47
C LYS A 89 -1.53 24.25 -2.25
N LYS A 90 -2.77 24.00 -1.84
CA LYS A 90 -3.33 24.56 -0.59
C LYS A 90 -2.62 24.04 0.65
N LEU A 91 -2.09 22.82 0.60
CA LEU A 91 -1.25 22.24 1.66
C LEU A 91 0.21 22.74 1.62
N GLY A 92 0.54 23.67 0.71
CA GLY A 92 1.84 24.35 0.68
C GLY A 92 2.91 23.66 -0.15
N LEU A 93 2.59 22.62 -0.92
CA LEU A 93 3.57 21.96 -1.79
C LEU A 93 3.81 22.72 -3.09
N SER A 94 5.06 22.70 -3.52
CA SER A 94 5.56 23.16 -4.81
C SER A 94 5.89 21.97 -5.72
N ILE A 95 5.85 22.20 -7.03
CA ILE A 95 6.21 21.16 -8.01
C ILE A 95 7.64 20.68 -7.74
N GLY A 96 7.81 19.36 -7.65
CA GLY A 96 9.07 18.70 -7.32
C GLY A 96 9.24 18.38 -5.84
N ASP A 97 8.36 18.87 -4.95
CA ASP A 97 8.41 18.51 -3.54
C ASP A 97 8.05 17.03 -3.34
N SER A 98 8.70 16.40 -2.35
CA SER A 98 8.39 15.02 -1.98
C SER A 98 7.00 14.91 -1.36
N VAL A 99 6.32 13.82 -1.68
CA VAL A 99 5.02 13.45 -1.13
C VAL A 99 5.14 12.06 -0.51
N ASN A 100 4.94 11.95 0.80
CA ASN A 100 4.58 10.73 1.50
C ASN A 100 3.20 10.96 2.12
N LEU A 101 2.18 10.39 1.51
CA LEU A 101 0.79 10.55 1.91
C LEU A 101 0.30 9.27 2.58
N LYS A 102 -0.23 9.38 3.79
CA LYS A 102 -0.88 8.28 4.51
C LYS A 102 -2.35 8.59 4.75
N ILE A 103 -3.23 7.72 4.25
CA ILE A 103 -4.67 7.81 4.46
C ILE A 103 -5.07 6.69 5.41
N TYR A 104 -5.31 7.03 6.67
CA TYR A 104 -5.77 6.09 7.69
C TYR A 104 -7.25 5.83 7.53
N HIS A 105 -7.62 4.55 7.64
CA HIS A 105 -8.98 4.10 7.39
C HIS A 105 -9.43 3.05 8.40
N HIS A 106 -10.76 2.91 8.56
CA HIS A 106 -11.33 1.85 9.40
C HIS A 106 -11.02 0.45 8.82
N PRO A 107 -10.95 -0.60 9.67
CA PRO A 107 -10.52 -1.93 9.23
C PRO A 107 -11.44 -2.63 8.22
N ASP A 108 -12.72 -2.25 8.19
CA ASP A 108 -13.80 -2.87 7.41
C ASP A 108 -14.05 -2.20 6.05
N CYS A 109 -13.25 -1.20 5.69
CA CYS A 109 -13.40 -0.43 4.47
C CYS A 109 -12.03 -0.06 3.87
N LEU A 110 -12.01 0.36 2.61
CA LEU A 110 -10.78 0.89 1.99
C LEU A 110 -11.08 2.09 1.07
N PRO A 111 -10.42 3.25 1.27
CA PRO A 111 -10.45 4.33 0.30
C PRO A 111 -9.81 3.93 -1.03
N LYS A 112 -10.19 4.60 -2.13
CA LYS A 112 -9.62 4.34 -3.45
C LYS A 112 -9.14 5.61 -4.11
N ILE A 113 -7.88 5.64 -4.51
CA ILE A 113 -7.33 6.71 -5.35
C ILE A 113 -7.92 6.54 -6.75
N LEU A 114 -8.52 7.61 -7.28
CA LEU A 114 -9.17 7.58 -8.59
C LEU A 114 -8.22 7.92 -9.74
N ASN A 115 -7.18 8.69 -9.46
CA ASN A 115 -6.17 9.13 -10.42
C ASN A 115 -4.77 8.63 -10.04
N SER A 116 -4.60 7.31 -9.95
CA SER A 116 -3.33 6.68 -9.55
C SER A 116 -2.21 6.79 -10.59
N GLU A 117 -2.48 7.35 -11.76
CA GLU A 117 -1.50 7.64 -12.80
C GLU A 117 -0.67 8.91 -12.55
N VAL A 118 -0.94 9.62 -11.45
CA VAL A 118 -0.49 11.01 -11.23
C VAL A 118 0.69 11.12 -10.24
N HIS A 119 1.33 10.00 -9.90
CA HIS A 119 2.45 9.95 -8.95
C HIS A 119 3.81 10.13 -9.64
#